data_AF-A0A7J2XBI8-F1
#
_entry.id   AF-A0A7J2XBI8-F1
#
_cell.length_a   1.000
_cell.length_b   1.000
_cell.length_c   1.000
_cell.angle_alpha   90.00
_cell.angle_beta   90.00
_cell.angle_gamma   90.00
#
_symmetry.space_group_name_H-M   'P 1'
#
loop_
_entity.id
_entity.type
_entity.pdbx_description
1 polymer ?
#
loop_
_entity_poly.entity_id
_entity_poly.type
_entity_poly.pdbx_seq_one_letter_code
_entity_poly.pdbx_strand_id
1 'polypeptide(L)'
;MAKAEKELLAKAGSWAFLVGIIVAVIAGIFWIYIPEEIEGYISAFLAILGLIVGIVAFFGLGTITKEEVPNFLIAAVVIVGIGATASLFGGIPKPVGWLFENIAKALAVFIAPAAGLLAIRAIWDIGKD
;
A
#
# COMPACT_ATOMS: atom_id res chain seq x y z
N MET A 1 -15.47 -16.50 15.93
CA MET A 1 -15.83 -15.09 15.75
C MET A 1 -17.28 -15.00 15.35
N ALA A 2 -18.05 -14.14 16.02
CA ALA A 2 -19.41 -13.83 15.63
C ALA A 2 -19.42 -13.15 14.24
N LYS A 3 -20.51 -13.31 13.47
CA LYS A 3 -20.66 -12.68 12.15
C LYS A 3 -20.37 -11.16 12.19
N ALA A 4 -20.81 -10.49 13.26
CA ALA A 4 -20.59 -9.07 13.48
C ALA A 4 -19.11 -8.68 13.61
N GLU A 5 -18.28 -9.52 14.26
CA GLU A 5 -16.84 -9.24 14.43
C GLU A 5 -16.09 -9.28 13.10
N LYS A 6 -16.43 -10.25 12.23
CA LYS A 6 -15.85 -10.35 10.89
C LYS A 6 -16.21 -9.15 10.02
N GLU A 7 -17.47 -8.70 10.07
CA GLU A 7 -17.92 -7.51 9.33
C GLU A 7 -17.22 -6.23 9.80
N LEU A 8 -17.00 -6.09 11.12
CA LEU A 8 -16.25 -4.96 11.67
C LEU A 8 -14.78 -4.97 11.23
N LEU A 9 -14.11 -6.13 11.27
CA LEU A 9 -12.73 -6.28 10.81
C LEU A 9 -12.60 -6.02 9.31
N ALA A 10 -13.54 -6.52 8.50
CA ALA A 10 -13.57 -6.26 7.07
C ALA A 10 -13.68 -4.76 6.79
N LYS A 11 -14.64 -4.06 7.42
CA LYS A 11 -14.77 -2.61 7.30
C LYS A 11 -13.51 -1.89 7.76
N ALA A 12 -12.93 -2.26 8.90
CA ALA A 12 -11.70 -1.67 9.42
C ALA A 12 -10.53 -1.83 8.43
N GLY A 13 -10.39 -3.00 7.79
CA GLY A 13 -9.39 -3.24 6.74
C GLY A 13 -9.59 -2.35 5.51
N SER A 14 -10.83 -2.15 5.07
CA SER A 14 -11.16 -1.22 3.97
C SER A 14 -10.69 0.20 4.27
N TRP A 15 -11.10 0.67 5.45
CA TRP A 15 -10.84 2.03 5.90
C TRP A 15 -9.35 2.23 6.14
N ALA A 16 -8.64 1.26 6.71
CA ALA A 16 -7.19 1.31 6.88
C ALA A 16 -6.46 1.40 5.53
N PHE A 17 -6.90 0.65 4.51
CA PHE A 17 -6.31 0.72 3.18
C PHE A 17 -6.53 2.09 2.52
N LEU A 18 -7.77 2.58 2.54
CA LEU A 18 -8.12 3.88 1.97
C LEU A 18 -7.39 5.03 2.68
N VAL A 19 -7.38 5.01 4.02
CA VAL A 19 -6.64 6.00 4.82
C VAL A 19 -5.15 5.92 4.52
N GLY A 20 -4.57 4.73 4.37
CA GLY A 20 -3.17 4.56 3.98
C GLY A 20 -2.85 5.19 2.62
N ILE A 21 -3.72 5.01 1.63
CA ILE A 21 -3.59 5.70 0.32
C ILE A 21 -3.63 7.21 0.49
N ILE A 22 -4.61 7.73 1.21
CA ILE A 22 -4.77 9.18 1.42
C ILE A 22 -3.53 9.76 2.11
N VAL A 23 -3.06 9.10 3.18
CA VAL A 23 -1.86 9.52 3.91
C VAL A 23 -0.62 9.46 3.01
N ALA A 24 -0.44 8.42 2.20
CA ALA A 24 0.66 8.32 1.26
C ALA A 24 0.63 9.45 0.22
N VAL A 25 -0.54 9.76 -0.34
CA VAL A 25 -0.70 10.86 -1.31
C VAL A 25 -0.40 12.20 -0.65
N ILE A 26 -0.95 12.47 0.54
CA ILE A 26 -0.70 13.73 1.27
C ILE A 26 0.79 13.84 1.63
N ALA A 27 1.40 12.78 2.14
CA ALA A 27 2.83 12.75 2.44
C ALA A 27 3.68 13.05 1.19
N GLY A 28 3.33 12.44 0.04
CA GLY A 28 4.01 12.70 -1.23
C GLY A 28 3.86 14.15 -1.72
N ILE A 29 2.67 14.74 -1.58
CA ILE A 29 2.41 16.16 -1.96
C ILE A 29 3.28 17.11 -1.13
N PHE A 30 3.34 16.89 0.18
CA PHE A 30 4.01 17.78 1.10
C PHE A 30 5.46 17.38 1.40
N TRP A 31 6.00 16.37 0.72
CA TRP A 31 7.29 15.74 1.05
C TRP A 31 8.42 16.75 1.27
N ILE A 32 8.52 17.76 0.41
CA ILE A 32 9.57 18.78 0.48
C ILE A 32 9.48 19.76 1.65
N TYR A 33 8.36 19.76 2.36
CA TYR A 33 8.16 20.54 3.58
C TYR A 33 8.37 19.68 4.84
N ILE A 34 8.64 18.38 4.67
CA ILE A 34 8.87 17.44 5.76
C ILE A 34 10.35 17.46 6.09
N PRO A 35 10.74 17.65 7.37
CA PRO A 35 12.15 17.53 7.75
C PRO A 35 12.67 16.11 7.50
N GLU A 36 13.92 15.97 7.06
CA GLU A 36 14.55 14.68 6.75
C GLU A 36 14.46 13.68 7.93
N GLU A 37 14.58 14.18 9.16
CA GLU A 37 14.41 13.41 10.39
C GLU A 37 13.02 12.76 10.53
N ILE A 38 11.99 13.36 9.93
CA ILE A 38 10.59 12.92 9.97
C ILE A 38 10.24 12.00 8.79
N GLU A 39 10.91 12.15 7.64
CA GLU A 39 10.68 11.34 6.44
C GLU A 39 10.79 9.83 6.70
N GLY A 40 11.81 9.43 7.48
CA GLY A 40 12.01 8.03 7.88
C GLY A 40 10.86 7.48 8.70
N TYR A 41 10.32 8.27 9.63
CA TYR A 41 9.17 7.85 10.46
C TYR A 41 7.89 7.73 9.65
N ILE A 42 7.65 8.63 8.69
CA ILE A 42 6.50 8.55 7.79
C ILE A 42 6.58 7.30 6.91
N SER A 43 7.76 7.04 6.33
CA SER A 43 7.98 5.84 5.51
C SER A 43 7.78 4.57 6.32
N ALA A 44 8.32 4.51 7.55
CA ALA A 44 8.13 3.40 8.45
C ALA A 44 6.64 3.22 8.83
N PHE A 45 5.94 4.32 9.13
CA PHE A 45 4.51 4.30 9.43
C PHE A 45 3.70 3.74 8.26
N LEU A 46 3.94 4.22 7.04
CA LEU A 46 3.28 3.71 5.83
C LEU A 46 3.57 2.24 5.60
N ALA A 47 4.82 1.81 5.73
CA ALA A 47 5.20 0.41 5.57
C ALA A 47 4.53 -0.50 6.62
N ILE A 48 4.49 -0.08 7.89
CA ILE A 48 3.82 -0.82 8.97
C ILE A 48 2.32 -0.88 8.74
N LEU A 49 1.69 0.23 8.36
CA LEU A 49 0.26 0.26 8.05
C LEU A 49 -0.07 -0.67 6.87
N GLY A 50 0.75 -0.65 5.82
CA GLY A 50 0.67 -1.55 4.69
C GLY A 50 0.79 -3.02 5.11
N LEU A 51 1.74 -3.33 5.98
CA LEU A 51 1.90 -4.67 6.54
C LEU A 51 0.67 -5.12 7.32
N ILE A 52 0.10 -4.25 8.17
CA ILE A 52 -1.13 -4.55 8.93
C ILE A 52 -2.29 -4.85 7.98
N VAL A 53 -2.50 -4.03 6.95
CA VAL A 53 -3.51 -4.28 5.92
C VAL A 53 -3.27 -5.62 5.23
N GLY A 54 -2.02 -5.91 4.89
CA GLY A 54 -1.58 -7.18 4.32
C GLY A 54 -1.92 -8.39 5.19
N ILE A 55 -1.66 -8.31 6.50
CA ILE A 55 -1.98 -9.38 7.47
C ILE A 55 -3.48 -9.60 7.54
N VAL A 56 -4.27 -8.53 7.66
CA VAL A 56 -5.74 -8.62 7.70
C VAL A 56 -6.29 -9.26 6.43
N ALA A 57 -5.76 -8.86 5.27
CA ALA A 57 -6.11 -9.45 3.98
C ALA A 57 -5.65 -10.91 3.86
N PHE A 58 -4.46 -11.25 4.36
CA PHE A 58 -3.87 -12.59 4.33
C PHE A 58 -4.71 -13.63 5.07
N PHE A 59 -5.36 -13.26 6.17
CA PHE A 59 -6.27 -14.16 6.89
C PHE A 59 -7.70 -14.16 6.33
N GLY A 60 -7.97 -13.39 5.27
CA GLY A 60 -9.32 -13.23 4.71
C GLY A 60 -10.28 -12.53 5.68
N LEU A 61 -9.74 -11.67 6.55
CA LEU A 61 -10.50 -10.90 7.56
C LEU A 61 -10.71 -9.44 7.13
N GLY A 62 -10.36 -9.10 5.88
CA GLY A 62 -10.40 -7.76 5.33
C GLY A 62 -11.38 -7.60 4.16
N THR A 63 -11.27 -6.47 3.46
CA THR A 63 -12.05 -6.23 2.24
C THR A 63 -11.52 -6.92 1.01
N ILE A 64 -10.22 -7.17 0.92
CA ILE A 64 -9.64 -7.90 -0.21
C ILE A 64 -10.11 -9.36 -0.07
N THR A 65 -11.24 -9.66 -0.71
CA THR A 65 -11.77 -11.02 -0.73
C THR A 65 -10.87 -11.90 -1.61
N LYS A 66 -10.97 -13.23 -1.47
CA LYS A 66 -10.18 -14.16 -2.30
C LYS A 66 -10.34 -13.89 -3.81
N GLU A 67 -11.53 -13.49 -4.21
CA GLU A 67 -11.87 -13.16 -5.61
C GLU A 67 -11.22 -11.85 -6.09
N GLU A 68 -10.91 -10.94 -5.17
CA GLU A 68 -10.29 -9.65 -5.48
C GLU A 68 -8.77 -9.68 -5.38
N VAL A 69 -8.17 -10.70 -4.73
CA VAL A 69 -6.71 -10.84 -4.59
C VAL A 69 -5.98 -10.71 -5.94
N PRO A 70 -6.39 -11.37 -7.05
CA PRO A 70 -5.70 -11.24 -8.33
C PRO A 70 -5.69 -9.79 -8.85
N ASN A 71 -6.84 -9.12 -8.83
CA ASN A 71 -6.97 -7.73 -9.29
C ASN A 71 -6.16 -6.78 -8.42
N PHE A 72 -6.18 -6.99 -7.09
CA PHE A 72 -5.37 -6.23 -6.15
C PHE A 72 -3.87 -6.39 -6.46
N LEU A 73 -3.39 -7.62 -6.65
CA LEU A 73 -1.97 -7.88 -6.92
C LEU A 73 -1.52 -7.27 -8.25
N ILE A 74 -2.36 -7.27 -9.28
CA ILE A 74 -2.07 -6.59 -10.56
C ILE A 74 -1.91 -5.08 -10.33
N ALA A 75 -2.89 -4.45 -9.67
CA ALA A 75 -2.84 -3.01 -9.38
C ALA A 75 -1.62 -2.66 -8.51
N ALA A 76 -1.34 -3.49 -7.50
CA ALA A 76 -0.21 -3.31 -6.60
C ALA A 76 1.13 -3.41 -7.32
N VAL A 77 1.32 -4.40 -8.19
CA VAL A 77 2.54 -4.54 -9.01
C VAL A 77 2.76 -3.31 -9.88
N VAL A 78 1.71 -2.79 -10.52
CA VAL A 78 1.82 -1.57 -11.34
C VAL A 78 2.25 -0.38 -10.48
N ILE A 79 1.59 -0.13 -9.35
CA ILE A 79 1.90 1.02 -8.50
C ILE A 79 3.30 0.90 -7.88
N VAL A 80 3.66 -0.29 -7.38
CA VAL A 80 5.00 -0.54 -6.82
C VAL A 80 6.07 -0.41 -7.89
N GLY A 81 5.83 -0.89 -9.12
CA GLY A 81 6.72 -0.70 -10.25
C GLY A 81 6.91 0.78 -10.61
N ILE A 82 5.83 1.57 -10.63
CA ILE A 82 5.90 3.03 -10.83
C ILE A 82 6.72 3.68 -9.70
N GLY A 83 6.50 3.30 -8.44
CA GLY A 83 7.30 3.81 -7.31
C GLY A 83 8.79 3.45 -7.39
N ALA A 84 9.11 2.22 -7.81
CA ALA A 84 10.49 1.77 -8.01
C ALA A 84 11.20 2.54 -9.14
N THR A 85 10.43 3.02 -10.13
CA THR A 85 10.91 3.78 -11.29
C THR A 85 10.63 5.28 -11.18
N ALA A 86 10.24 5.76 -10.01
CA ALA A 86 9.76 7.11 -9.80
C ALA A 86 10.80 8.21 -10.13
N SER A 87 12.10 7.88 -10.10
CA SER A 87 13.17 8.81 -10.49
C SER A 87 13.10 9.22 -11.97
N LEU A 88 12.38 8.47 -12.82
CA LEU A 88 12.09 8.86 -14.21
C LEU A 88 11.33 10.20 -14.28
N PHE A 89 10.55 10.55 -13.25
CA PHE A 89 9.86 11.83 -13.18
C PHE A 89 10.80 13.01 -12.91
N GLY A 90 12.06 12.77 -12.50
CA GLY A 90 13.05 13.82 -12.23
C GLY A 90 13.44 14.67 -13.44
N GLY A 91 13.19 14.17 -14.67
CA GLY A 91 13.38 14.94 -15.91
C GLY A 91 12.25 15.94 -16.21
N ILE A 92 11.16 15.92 -15.45
CA ILE A 92 10.00 16.80 -15.65
C ILE A 92 10.17 18.07 -14.80
N PRO A 93 9.90 19.27 -15.34
CA PRO A 93 9.99 20.52 -14.58
C PRO A 93 9.18 20.52 -13.28
N LYS A 94 9.71 21.20 -12.26
CA LYS A 94 9.01 21.43 -10.99
C LYS A 94 7.82 22.39 -11.22
N PRO A 95 6.68 22.20 -10.51
CA PRO A 95 6.42 21.24 -9.45
C PRO A 95 5.75 19.95 -9.96
N VAL A 96 5.88 19.59 -11.23
CA VAL A 96 5.21 18.38 -11.75
C VAL A 96 6.05 17.15 -11.45
N GLY A 97 7.33 17.13 -11.84
CA GLY A 97 8.20 15.96 -11.68
C GLY A 97 8.30 15.46 -10.24
N TRP A 98 8.63 16.37 -9.31
CA TRP A 98 8.79 16.03 -7.89
C TRP A 98 7.50 15.47 -7.24
N LEU A 99 6.32 15.81 -7.76
CA LEU A 99 5.02 15.53 -7.15
C LEU A 99 4.67 14.08 -7.47
N PHE A 100 4.77 13.75 -8.77
CA PHE A 100 4.59 12.38 -9.23
C PHE A 100 5.65 11.45 -8.64
N GLU A 101 6.91 11.90 -8.55
CA GLU A 101 7.98 11.12 -7.93
C GLU A 101 7.66 10.76 -6.47
N ASN A 102 7.36 11.76 -5.64
CA ASN A 102 7.17 11.56 -4.21
C ASN A 102 5.88 10.80 -3.89
N ILE A 103 4.79 11.07 -4.62
CA ILE A 103 3.53 10.32 -4.47
C ILE A 103 3.74 8.85 -4.86
N ALA A 104 4.40 8.58 -5.99
CA ALA A 104 4.65 7.22 -6.44
C ALA A 104 5.49 6.43 -5.42
N LYS A 105 6.55 7.03 -4.89
CA LYS A 105 7.38 6.42 -3.84
C LYS A 105 6.57 6.14 -2.57
N ALA A 106 5.83 7.11 -2.07
CA ALA A 106 5.03 6.95 -0.85
C ALA A 106 3.97 5.85 -0.99
N LEU A 107 3.28 5.79 -2.14
CA LEU A 107 2.31 4.74 -2.44
C LEU A 107 2.98 3.37 -2.51
N ALA A 108 4.14 3.25 -3.15
CA ALA A 108 4.87 1.99 -3.22
C ALA A 108 5.32 1.49 -1.84
N VAL A 109 5.82 2.39 -0.97
CA VAL A 109 6.18 2.05 0.42
C VAL A 109 4.98 1.49 1.19
N PHE A 110 3.80 2.08 1.02
CA PHE A 110 2.57 1.60 1.66
C PHE A 110 2.07 0.27 1.08
N ILE A 111 2.04 0.13 -0.25
CA ILE A 111 1.35 -0.99 -0.92
C ILE A 111 2.23 -2.25 -0.96
N ALA A 112 3.55 -2.11 -1.09
CA ALA A 112 4.46 -3.25 -1.30
C ALA A 112 4.38 -4.32 -0.20
N PRO A 113 4.33 -3.99 1.12
CA PRO A 113 4.21 -5.00 2.16
C PRO A 113 2.90 -5.81 2.09
N ALA A 114 1.78 -5.15 1.79
CA ALA A 114 0.48 -5.81 1.63
C ALA A 114 0.48 -6.76 0.43
N ALA A 115 1.01 -6.28 -0.70
CA ALA A 115 1.13 -7.06 -1.92
C ALA A 115 2.06 -8.27 -1.74
N GLY A 116 3.19 -8.09 -1.06
CA GLY A 116 4.13 -9.17 -0.74
C GLY A 116 3.46 -10.30 0.06
N LEU A 117 2.74 -9.96 1.13
CA LEU A 117 2.02 -10.96 1.92
C LEU A 117 0.96 -11.70 1.10
N LEU A 118 0.16 -10.98 0.31
CA LEU A 118 -0.87 -11.60 -0.52
C LEU A 118 -0.29 -12.45 -1.65
N ALA A 119 0.85 -12.08 -2.22
CA ALA A 119 1.56 -12.90 -3.21
C ALA A 119 2.05 -14.22 -2.59
N ILE A 120 2.62 -14.17 -1.37
CA ILE A 120 3.00 -15.39 -0.62
C ILE A 120 1.77 -16.28 -0.39
N ARG A 121 0.63 -15.70 0.00
CA ARG A 121 -0.62 -16.45 0.19
C ARG A 121 -1.07 -17.14 -1.10
N ALA A 122 -1.04 -16.44 -2.23
CA ALA A 122 -1.47 -16.97 -3.51
C ALA A 122 -0.62 -18.19 -3.92
N ILE A 123 0.71 -18.12 -3.74
CA ILE A 123 1.63 -19.25 -3.99
C ILE A 123 1.30 -20.43 -3.06
N TRP A 124 1.08 -20.14 -1.78
CA TRP A 124 0.76 -21.16 -0.79
C TRP A 124 -0.55 -21.90 -1.13
N ASP A 125 -1.58 -21.17 -1.57
CA ASP A 125 -2.87 -21.74 -1.94
C ASP A 125 -2.72 -22.64 -3.18
N ILE A 126 -1.92 -22.25 -4.19
CA ILE A 126 -1.63 -23.10 -5.37
C ILE A 126 -0.92 -24.39 -5.00
N GLY A 127 0.03 -24.36 -4.06
CA GLY A 127 0.81 -25.54 -3.67
C GLY A 127 0.09 -26.50 -2.71
N LYS A 128 -1.08 -26.12 -2.19
CA LYS A 128 -1.93 -26.97 -1.34
C LYS A 128 -2.92 -27.81 -2.14
N ASP A 129 -3.19 -27.43 -3.38
CA ASP A 129 -3.98 -28.19 -4.34
C ASP A 129 -3.11 -29.26 -5.04
#